data_AF-F0EPQ8-F1
#
_entry.id   AF-F0EPQ8-F1
#
_cell.length_a   1.000
_cell.length_b   1.000
_cell.length_c   1.000
_cell.angle_alpha   90.00
_cell.angle_beta   90.00
_cell.angle_gamma   90.00
#
_symmetry.space_group_name_H-M   'P 1'
#
loop_
_entity.id
_entity.type
_entity.pdbx_description
1 polymer ?
#
loop_
_entity_poly.entity_id
_entity_poly.type
_entity_poly.pdbx_seq_one_letter_code
_entity_poly.pdbx_strand_id
1 'polypeptide(L)'
;MKNRLSFLITYYVYVNWIDDWFEWRNKMQKEAIHQLIVKLTLNKNWLNDPMIVNEVKYLGDQLSCTRRSPINYNQIQGINVYYLDGSEKMYTSLKSCCEGEKLFKGTIQKYILSDSPIADGRYFCVIR
;
A
#
# COMPACT_ATOMS: atom_id res chain seq x y z
N MET A 1 -31.06 -24.56 21.33
CA MET A 1 -29.65 -24.40 20.87
C MET A 1 -29.46 -24.28 19.35
N LYS A 2 -30.49 -24.38 18.48
CA LYS A 2 -30.33 -24.30 17.02
C LYS A 2 -30.33 -22.88 16.40
N ASN A 3 -30.71 -21.83 17.14
CA ASN A 3 -30.89 -20.47 16.60
C ASN A 3 -29.69 -19.51 16.75
N ARG A 4 -28.65 -19.89 17.51
CA ARG A 4 -27.45 -19.04 17.68
C ARG A 4 -26.41 -19.24 16.57
N LEU A 5 -26.27 -20.46 16.06
CA LEU A 5 -25.34 -20.76 14.96
C LEU A 5 -25.81 -20.20 13.62
N SER A 6 -27.11 -20.24 13.33
CA SER A 6 -27.68 -19.67 12.09
C SER A 6 -27.50 -18.15 12.03
N PHE A 7 -27.67 -17.45 13.16
CA PHE A 7 -27.49 -16.00 13.22
C PHE A 7 -26.03 -15.57 12.99
N LEU A 8 -25.07 -16.33 13.54
CA LEU A 8 -23.64 -16.07 13.36
C LEU A 8 -23.17 -16.32 11.92
N ILE A 9 -23.68 -17.35 11.26
CA ILE A 9 -23.33 -17.64 9.85
C ILE A 9 -23.91 -16.56 8.92
N THR A 10 -25.17 -16.16 9.10
CA THR A 10 -25.78 -15.11 8.27
C THR A 10 -25.07 -13.76 8.45
N TYR A 11 -24.68 -13.40 9.68
CA TYR A 11 -23.91 -12.19 9.95
C TYR A 11 -22.51 -12.24 9.31
N TYR A 12 -21.82 -13.38 9.39
CA TYR A 12 -20.47 -13.53 8.81
C TYR A 12 -20.51 -13.47 7.28
N VAL A 13 -21.52 -14.06 6.63
CA VAL A 13 -21.69 -13.98 5.17
C VAL A 13 -22.03 -12.54 4.74
N TYR A 14 -22.88 -11.83 5.50
CA TYR A 14 -23.26 -10.45 5.20
C TYR A 14 -22.08 -9.47 5.33
N VAL A 15 -21.24 -9.61 6.35
CA VAL A 15 -20.05 -8.76 6.54
C VAL A 15 -19.02 -8.98 5.42
N ASN A 16 -18.71 -10.23 5.06
CA ASN A 16 -17.78 -10.51 3.96
C ASN A 16 -18.32 -10.00 2.60
N TRP A 17 -19.63 -10.11 2.35
CA TRP A 17 -20.24 -9.56 1.13
C TRP A 17 -20.16 -8.04 1.05
N ILE A 18 -20.28 -7.36 2.20
CA ILE A 18 -20.13 -5.91 2.29
C ILE A 18 -18.68 -5.51 2.01
N ASP A 19 -17.72 -6.21 2.60
CA ASP A 19 -16.29 -5.95 2.39
C ASP A 19 -15.90 -6.17 0.92
N ASP A 20 -16.32 -7.28 0.31
CA ASP A 20 -16.10 -7.57 -1.12
C ASP A 20 -16.75 -6.51 -2.03
N TRP A 21 -17.96 -6.04 -1.68
CA TRP A 21 -18.66 -4.99 -2.41
C TRP A 21 -17.95 -3.64 -2.29
N PHE A 22 -17.45 -3.29 -1.09
CA PHE A 22 -16.66 -2.09 -0.86
C PHE A 22 -15.32 -2.15 -1.61
N GLU A 23 -14.64 -3.29 -1.62
CA GLU A 23 -13.40 -3.48 -2.39
C GLU A 23 -13.63 -3.36 -3.90
N TRP A 24 -14.69 -3.98 -4.41
CA TRP A 24 -15.07 -3.89 -5.82
C TRP A 24 -15.43 -2.46 -6.23
N ARG A 25 -16.21 -1.74 -5.42
CA ARG A 25 -16.57 -0.34 -5.66
C ARG A 25 -15.35 0.57 -5.64
N ASN A 26 -14.45 0.38 -4.68
CA ASN A 26 -13.19 1.13 -4.61
C ASN A 26 -12.29 0.85 -5.82
N LYS A 27 -12.25 -0.39 -6.31
CA LYS A 27 -11.49 -0.76 -7.52
C LYS A 27 -12.03 -0.05 -8.76
N MET A 28 -13.35 -0.05 -8.97
CA MET A 28 -14.00 0.64 -10.09
C MET A 28 -13.76 2.16 -10.06
N GLN A 29 -13.83 2.77 -8.88
CA GLN A 29 -13.55 4.20 -8.72
C GLN A 29 -12.09 4.54 -9.03
N LYS A 30 -11.13 3.72 -8.57
CA LYS A 30 -9.71 3.90 -8.89
C LYS A 30 -9.44 3.78 -10.39
N GLU A 31 -10.06 2.80 -11.05
CA GLU A 31 -9.92 2.60 -12.49
C GLU A 31 -10.45 3.79 -13.29
N ALA A 32 -11.61 4.34 -12.90
CA ALA A 32 -12.17 5.55 -13.50
C ALA A 32 -11.25 6.79 -13.33
N ILE A 33 -10.69 6.98 -12.14
CA ILE A 33 -9.73 8.07 -11.88
C ILE A 33 -8.46 7.88 -12.72
N HIS A 34 -7.96 6.64 -12.84
CA HIS A 34 -6.78 6.33 -13.65
C HIS A 34 -7.00 6.65 -15.13
N GLN A 35 -8.15 6.28 -15.69
CA GLN A 35 -8.52 6.61 -17.07
C GLN A 35 -8.63 8.12 -17.30
N LEU A 36 -9.15 8.86 -16.31
CA LEU A 36 -9.26 10.30 -16.39
C LEU A 36 -7.89 10.99 -16.40
N ILE A 37 -6.95 10.56 -15.54
CA ILE A 37 -5.57 11.04 -15.55
C ILE A 37 -4.94 10.77 -16.91
N VAL A 38 -5.05 9.54 -17.45
CA VAL A 38 -4.52 9.20 -18.78
C VAL A 38 -5.07 10.14 -19.85
N LYS A 39 -6.38 10.42 -19.82
CA LYS A 39 -7.03 11.33 -20.77
C LYS A 39 -6.49 12.76 -20.67
N LEU A 40 -6.31 13.26 -19.46
CA LEU A 40 -5.76 14.60 -19.20
C LEU A 40 -4.30 14.72 -19.63
N THR A 41 -3.52 13.65 -19.52
CA THR A 41 -2.10 13.60 -19.90
C THR A 41 -1.84 13.15 -21.34
N LEU A 42 -2.88 12.94 -22.17
CA LEU A 42 -2.73 12.56 -23.58
C LEU A 42 -1.96 13.61 -24.40
N ASN A 43 -2.16 14.90 -24.08
CA ASN A 43 -1.44 15.99 -24.74
C ASN A 43 -0.04 16.12 -24.16
N LYS A 44 1.02 16.01 -24.98
CA LYS A 44 2.43 16.11 -24.53
C LYS A 44 2.79 17.43 -23.83
N ASN A 45 2.00 18.49 -24.04
CA ASN A 45 2.20 19.80 -23.41
C ASN A 45 1.33 20.03 -22.17
N TRP A 46 0.68 19.00 -21.63
CA TRP A 46 -0.22 19.12 -20.47
C TRP A 46 0.46 19.76 -19.24
N LEU A 47 1.77 19.60 -19.09
CA LEU A 47 2.56 20.22 -18.02
C LEU A 47 2.59 21.76 -18.07
N ASN A 48 2.31 22.35 -19.23
CA ASN A 48 2.25 23.81 -19.42
C ASN A 48 0.87 24.38 -19.14
N ASP A 49 -0.13 23.54 -18.85
CA ASP A 49 -1.48 23.95 -18.49
C ASP A 49 -1.68 23.79 -16.97
N PRO A 50 -1.68 24.90 -16.19
CA PRO A 50 -1.84 24.85 -14.75
C PRO A 50 -3.16 24.21 -14.28
N MET A 51 -4.23 24.31 -15.08
CA MET A 51 -5.52 23.68 -14.73
C MET A 51 -5.40 22.16 -14.83
N ILE A 52 -4.83 21.64 -15.91
CA ILE A 52 -4.64 20.20 -16.09
C ILE A 52 -3.69 19.65 -15.01
N VAL A 53 -2.60 20.37 -14.70
CA VAL A 53 -1.65 19.98 -13.66
C VAL A 53 -2.33 19.89 -12.28
N ASN A 54 -3.16 20.86 -11.93
CA ASN A 54 -3.88 20.84 -10.65
C ASN A 54 -4.93 19.72 -10.58
N GLU A 55 -5.62 19.46 -11.68
CA GLU A 55 -6.61 18.38 -11.76
C GLU A 55 -5.94 17.01 -11.63
N VAL A 56 -4.82 16.78 -12.33
CA VAL A 56 -4.04 15.54 -12.21
C VAL A 56 -3.52 15.33 -10.79
N LYS A 57 -3.07 16.39 -10.11
CA LYS A 57 -2.66 16.32 -8.70
C LYS A 57 -3.82 15.94 -7.78
N TYR A 58 -4.97 16.61 -7.94
CA TYR A 58 -6.17 16.31 -7.15
C TYR A 58 -6.61 14.85 -7.32
N LEU A 59 -6.66 14.36 -8.56
CA LEU A 59 -6.98 12.97 -8.88
C LEU A 59 -5.93 11.99 -8.34
N GLY A 60 -4.66 12.37 -8.39
CA GLY A 60 -3.56 11.61 -7.78
C GLY A 60 -3.69 11.47 -6.26
N ASP A 61 -4.14 12.53 -5.58
CA ASP A 61 -4.39 12.51 -4.13
C ASP A 61 -5.59 11.61 -3.76
N GLN A 62 -6.61 11.55 -4.61
CA GLN A 62 -7.75 10.62 -4.46
C GLN A 62 -7.35 9.16 -4.68
N LEU A 63 -6.37 8.89 -5.55
CA LEU A 63 -5.75 7.57 -5.68
C LEU A 63 -4.80 7.24 -4.53
N SER A 64 -4.25 8.27 -3.87
CA SER A 64 -3.37 8.09 -2.72
C SER A 64 -4.15 7.32 -1.65
N CYS A 65 -3.71 6.10 -1.40
CA CYS A 65 -4.33 5.28 -0.39
C CYS A 65 -4.00 5.92 0.97
N THR A 66 -5.00 6.54 1.61
CA THR A 66 -4.93 7.06 2.99
C THR A 66 -4.77 5.96 4.04
N ARG A 67 -4.48 4.71 3.64
CA ARG A 67 -3.76 3.75 4.49
C ARG A 67 -2.38 4.35 4.77
N ARG A 68 -2.33 5.28 5.72
CA ARG A 68 -1.14 5.51 6.53
C ARG A 68 -0.72 4.12 6.97
N SER A 69 0.51 3.73 6.64
CA SER A 69 1.09 2.56 7.26
C SER A 69 0.84 2.70 8.77
N PRO A 70 0.31 1.67 9.46
CA PRO A 70 0.21 1.69 10.93
C PRO A 70 1.56 1.98 11.60
N ILE A 71 2.66 1.88 10.85
CA ILE A 71 4.02 2.17 11.29
C ILE A 71 4.38 3.62 10.95
N ASN A 72 4.63 4.40 12.00
CA ASN A 72 5.28 5.71 11.87
C ASN A 72 6.79 5.52 11.66
N TYR A 73 7.22 5.45 10.40
CA TYR A 73 8.64 5.26 10.04
C TYR A 73 9.59 6.39 10.46
N ASN A 74 9.08 7.51 10.99
CA ASN A 74 9.91 8.56 11.60
C ASN A 74 10.26 8.27 13.07
N GLN A 75 9.58 7.30 13.70
CA GLN A 75 9.74 6.94 15.11
C GLN A 75 10.32 5.53 15.30
N ILE A 76 10.79 4.89 14.23
CA ILE A 76 11.40 3.57 14.33
C ILE A 76 12.85 3.69 14.83
N GLN A 77 13.30 2.70 15.61
CA GLN A 77 14.71 2.57 15.98
C GLN A 77 15.56 2.03 14.82
N GLY A 78 14.93 1.29 13.91
CA GLY A 78 15.59 0.78 12.71
C GLY A 78 14.76 -0.25 11.95
N ILE A 79 15.38 -0.83 10.93
CA ILE A 79 14.86 -1.95 10.14
C ILE A 79 15.92 -3.03 10.09
N ASN A 80 15.59 -4.23 10.56
CA ASN A 80 16.41 -5.42 10.34
C ASN A 80 16.02 -6.07 9.01
N VAL A 81 17.03 -6.44 8.23
CA VAL A 81 16.90 -7.24 7.03
C VAL A 81 17.56 -8.58 7.29
N TYR A 82 16.79 -9.65 7.14
CA TYR A 82 17.26 -11.03 7.24
C TYR A 82 17.38 -11.59 5.84
N TYR A 83 18.50 -12.24 5.54
CA TYR A 83 18.76 -12.85 4.22
C TYR A 83 18.65 -14.37 4.31
N LEU A 84 18.51 -15.03 3.16
CA LEU A 84 18.40 -16.49 3.07
C LEU A 84 19.63 -17.25 3.59
N ASP A 85 20.81 -16.63 3.54
CA ASP A 85 22.05 -17.20 4.06
C ASP A 85 22.16 -17.12 5.59
N GLY A 86 21.12 -16.59 6.26
CA GLY A 86 21.08 -16.40 7.70
C GLY A 86 21.82 -15.17 8.20
N SER A 87 22.41 -14.37 7.30
CA SER A 87 22.96 -13.07 7.67
C SER A 87 21.85 -12.08 8.00
N GLU A 88 22.18 -11.11 8.84
CA GLU A 88 21.28 -10.00 9.19
C GLU A 88 22.00 -8.66 9.05
N LYS A 89 21.22 -7.63 8.69
CA LYS A 89 21.71 -6.27 8.59
C LYS A 89 20.71 -5.28 9.15
N MET A 90 21.18 -4.40 10.04
CA MET A 90 20.37 -3.35 10.64
C MET A 90 20.58 -2.02 9.91
N TYR A 91 19.47 -1.36 9.59
CA TYR A 91 19.43 0.00 9.04
C TYR A 91 18.77 0.94 10.03
N THR A 92 19.36 2.12 10.22
CA THR A 92 18.85 3.15 11.17
C THR A 92 17.55 3.83 10.72
N SER A 93 17.18 3.73 9.44
CA SER A 93 15.99 4.38 8.91
C SER A 93 15.47 3.64 7.68
N LEU A 94 14.21 3.91 7.30
CA LEU A 94 13.67 3.41 6.05
C LEU A 94 14.46 3.91 4.83
N LYS A 95 14.98 5.14 4.87
CA LYS A 95 15.76 5.72 3.78
C LYS A 95 17.08 4.97 3.58
N SER A 96 17.84 4.75 4.65
CA SER A 96 19.11 4.01 4.60
C SER A 96 18.89 2.54 4.19
N CYS A 97 17.77 1.93 4.59
CA CYS A 97 17.37 0.61 4.11
C CYS A 97 17.10 0.60 2.59
N CYS A 98 16.35 1.58 2.06
CA CYS A 98 16.08 1.68 0.62
C CYS A 98 17.38 1.81 -0.19
N GLU A 99 18.31 2.65 0.27
CA GLU A 99 19.60 2.88 -0.38
C GLU A 99 20.50 1.63 -0.31
N GLY A 100 20.59 0.99 0.85
CA GLY A 100 21.41 -0.20 1.06
C GLY A 100 20.89 -1.44 0.33
N GLU A 101 19.57 -1.64 0.31
CA GLU A 101 18.92 -2.80 -0.32
C GLU A 101 18.57 -2.57 -1.80
N LYS A 102 18.77 -1.33 -2.30
CA LYS A 102 18.40 -0.89 -3.65
C LYS A 102 16.93 -1.17 -3.98
N LEU A 103 16.04 -0.94 -3.02
CA LEU A 103 14.61 -1.15 -3.16
C LEU A 103 13.84 0.16 -2.99
N PHE A 104 12.72 0.28 -3.70
CA PHE A 104 11.81 1.39 -3.50
C PHE A 104 11.13 1.32 -2.13
N LYS A 105 10.88 2.50 -1.55
CA LYS A 105 10.18 2.68 -0.27
C LYS A 105 8.89 1.86 -0.18
N GLY A 106 8.04 1.94 -1.22
CA GLY A 106 6.76 1.23 -1.24
C GLY A 106 6.90 -0.30 -1.18
N THR A 107 7.98 -0.84 -1.75
CA THR A 107 8.28 -2.28 -1.73
C THR A 107 8.62 -2.74 -0.32
N ILE A 108 9.57 -2.07 0.35
CA ILE A 108 9.96 -2.42 1.72
C ILE A 108 8.76 -2.28 2.67
N GLN A 109 8.02 -1.18 2.57
CA GLN A 109 6.83 -0.96 3.39
C GLN A 109 5.76 -2.04 3.18
N LYS A 110 5.52 -2.47 1.94
CA LYS A 110 4.59 -3.56 1.63
C LYS A 110 5.00 -4.85 2.35
N TYR A 111 6.27 -5.24 2.25
CA TYR A 111 6.74 -6.50 2.82
C TYR A 111 6.78 -6.49 4.34
N ILE A 112 7.17 -5.37 4.96
CA ILE A 112 7.04 -5.14 6.40
C ILE A 112 5.58 -5.28 6.86
N LEU A 113 4.63 -4.72 6.11
CA LEU A 113 3.21 -4.76 6.48
C LEU A 113 2.58 -6.13 6.29
N SER A 114 3.01 -6.86 5.26
CA SER A 114 2.54 -8.22 4.99
C SER A 114 3.18 -9.27 5.88
N ASP A 115 4.20 -8.89 6.65
CA ASP A 115 5.01 -9.81 7.46
C ASP A 115 5.51 -11.03 6.66
N SER A 116 5.94 -10.77 5.41
CA SER A 116 6.31 -11.83 4.47
C SER A 116 7.64 -11.53 3.79
N PRO A 117 8.43 -12.56 3.44
CA PRO A 117 9.66 -12.36 2.68
C PRO A 117 9.35 -11.89 1.26
N ILE A 118 10.24 -11.10 0.68
CA ILE A 118 10.22 -10.78 -0.74
C ILE A 118 10.64 -12.01 -1.56
N ALA A 119 10.41 -11.99 -2.88
CA ALA A 119 10.69 -13.11 -3.79
C ALA A 119 12.14 -13.61 -3.77
N ASP A 120 13.11 -12.75 -3.43
CA ASP A 120 14.53 -13.14 -3.27
C ASP A 120 14.87 -13.65 -1.86
N GLY A 121 13.86 -13.80 -1.00
CA GLY A 121 13.97 -14.37 0.34
C GLY A 121 14.42 -13.40 1.43
N ARG A 122 14.62 -12.12 1.12
CA ARG A 122 14.85 -11.11 2.18
C ARG A 122 13.58 -10.90 3.01
N TYR A 123 13.74 -10.74 4.31
CA TYR A 123 12.65 -10.44 5.23
C TYR A 123 12.95 -9.16 6.01
N PHE A 124 11.95 -8.28 6.12
CA PHE A 124 12.10 -6.93 6.67
C PHE A 124 11.29 -6.81 7.96
N CYS A 125 11.96 -6.47 9.06
CA CYS A 125 11.33 -6.26 10.36
C CYS A 125 11.65 -4.87 10.91
N VAL A 126 10.66 -4.18 11.46
CA VAL A 126 10.83 -2.86 12.08
C VAL A 126 11.12 -3.01 13.57
N ILE A 127 12.15 -2.31 14.05
CA ILE A 127 12.44 -2.17 15.47
C ILE A 127 11.77 -0.89 15.97
N ARG A 128 10.97 -1.00 17.03
CA ARG A 128 10.23 0.11 17.67
C ARG A 128 10.85 0.49 19.00
#